data_AF-A0A7X6ARS7-F1
#
_entry.id   AF-A0A7X6ARS7-F1
#
_cell.length_a   1.000
_cell.length_b   1.000
_cell.length_c   1.000
_cell.angle_alpha   90.00
_cell.angle_beta   90.00
_cell.angle_gamma   90.00
#
_symmetry.space_group_name_H-M   'P 1'
#
loop_
_entity.id
_entity.type
_entity.pdbx_description
1 polymer ?
#
loop_
_entity_poly.entity_id
_entity_poly.type
_entity_poly.pdbx_seq_one_letter_code
_entity_poly.pdbx_strand_id
1 'polypeptide(L)'
;MSGWLRTGPDGVDRCWWPGDAEDYVAYHDHEWGRPVVDDTRLFEKICLEGFQSGLSWLTILRKRENFRAAFAGFDFAEVARFGERDVARLLGDAGIVRHRGKIESTINNARRAVELVDEQGSLATYFWSW
;
A
#
# COMPACT_ATOMS: atom_id res chain seq x y z
N MET A 1 19.89 25.89 -3.89
CA MET A 1 18.74 24.99 -3.73
C MET A 1 19.29 23.65 -3.26
N SER A 2 18.72 23.05 -2.20
CA SER A 2 19.12 21.70 -1.80
C SER A 2 18.80 20.74 -2.94
N GLY A 3 19.67 19.76 -3.22
CA GLY A 3 19.42 18.76 -4.28
C GLY A 3 18.22 17.83 -4.02
N TRP A 4 17.45 18.10 -2.96
CA TRP A 4 16.35 17.31 -2.46
C TRP A 4 14.98 17.93 -2.74
N LEU A 5 14.96 19.20 -3.17
CA LEU A 5 13.75 19.95 -3.49
C LEU A 5 13.72 20.33 -4.97
N ARG A 6 12.52 20.31 -5.56
CA ARG A 6 12.24 20.73 -6.93
C ARG A 6 11.00 21.62 -6.94
N THR A 7 11.10 22.77 -7.61
CA THR A 7 9.96 23.66 -7.86
C THR A 7 9.13 23.13 -9.04
N GLY A 8 7.84 22.89 -8.82
CA GLY A 8 6.90 22.47 -9.85
C GLY A 8 6.47 23.61 -10.78
N PRO A 9 5.76 23.30 -11.89
CA PRO A 9 5.20 24.32 -12.80
C PRO A 9 4.19 25.27 -12.13
N ASP A 10 3.61 24.84 -11.00
CA ASP A 10 2.72 25.60 -10.15
C ASP A 10 3.46 26.51 -9.14
N GLY A 11 4.79 26.53 -9.18
CA GLY A 11 5.62 27.34 -8.28
C GLY A 11 5.79 26.76 -6.88
N VAL A 12 5.32 25.53 -6.63
CA VAL A 12 5.41 24.88 -5.31
C VAL A 12 6.68 24.02 -5.23
N ASP A 13 7.46 24.22 -4.17
CA ASP A 13 8.62 23.38 -3.86
C ASP A 13 8.17 22.04 -3.24
N ARG A 14 8.57 20.93 -3.88
CA ARG A 14 8.30 19.56 -3.43
C ARG A 14 9.58 18.78 -3.24
N CYS A 15 9.50 17.60 -2.61
CA CYS A 15 10.60 16.64 -2.71
C CYS A 15 10.93 16.36 -4.19
N TRP A 16 12.16 15.94 -4.46
CA TRP A 16 12.63 15.70 -5.83
C TRP A 16 11.96 14.50 -6.54
N TRP A 17 11.45 13.53 -5.78
CA TRP A 17 11.04 12.20 -6.29
C TRP A 17 9.69 12.09 -7.02
N PRO A 18 8.65 12.91 -6.80
CA PRO A 18 7.38 12.76 -7.53
C PRO A 18 7.50 13.17 -9.00
N GLY A 19 8.53 13.95 -9.36
CA GLY A 19 8.73 14.42 -10.72
C GLY A 19 7.61 15.36 -11.17
N ASP A 20 7.12 15.14 -12.39
CA ASP A 20 6.03 15.93 -13.00
C ASP A 20 4.77 15.09 -13.25
N ALA A 21 4.76 13.83 -12.83
CA ALA A 21 3.60 12.95 -13.01
C ALA A 21 2.47 13.40 -12.08
N GLU A 22 1.38 13.91 -12.64
CA GLU A 22 0.26 14.51 -11.88
C GLU A 22 -0.28 13.58 -10.79
N ASP A 23 -0.41 12.28 -11.08
CA ASP A 23 -0.87 11.28 -10.13
C ASP A 23 0.12 11.06 -8.97
N TYR A 24 1.42 11.14 -9.25
CA TYR A 24 2.44 10.98 -8.23
C TYR A 24 2.62 12.26 -7.38
N VAL A 25 2.46 13.43 -8.00
CA VAL A 25 2.43 14.73 -7.32
C VAL A 25 1.24 14.82 -6.38
N ALA A 26 0.05 14.42 -6.82
CA ALA A 26 -1.15 14.39 -5.97
C ALA A 26 -0.96 13.45 -4.77
N TYR A 27 -0.38 12.26 -4.99
CA TYR A 27 -0.03 11.34 -3.90
C TYR A 27 0.97 11.95 -2.92
N HIS A 28 2.01 12.61 -3.42
CA HIS A 28 2.98 13.33 -2.58
C HIS A 28 2.30 14.39 -1.70
N ASP A 29 1.47 15.25 -2.29
CA ASP A 29 0.92 16.43 -1.62
C ASP A 29 -0.17 16.08 -0.58
N HIS A 30 -0.95 15.04 -0.89
CA HIS A 30 -2.16 14.72 -0.14
C HIS A 30 -2.08 13.45 0.71
N GLU A 31 -1.16 12.52 0.42
CA GLU A 31 -1.13 11.21 1.08
C GLU A 31 0.22 10.89 1.75
N TRP A 32 1.34 11.24 1.10
CA TRP A 32 2.68 10.91 1.60
C TRP A 32 3.05 11.76 2.83
N GLY A 33 3.57 11.11 3.88
CA GLY A 33 3.96 11.79 5.12
C GLY A 33 2.78 12.32 5.97
N ARG A 34 1.53 12.08 5.58
CA ARG A 34 0.35 12.42 6.37
C ARG A 34 0.04 11.30 7.38
N PRO A 35 -0.26 11.62 8.66
CA PRO A 35 -0.65 10.62 9.65
C PRO A 35 -1.89 9.85 9.22
N VAL A 36 -1.87 8.54 9.45
CA VAL A 36 -3.00 7.62 9.21
C VAL A 36 -3.19 6.79 10.46
N VAL A 37 -4.42 6.72 10.97
CA VAL A 37 -4.79 5.94 12.17
C VAL A 37 -5.92 4.94 11.89
N ASP A 38 -6.34 4.83 10.63
CA ASP A 38 -7.31 3.83 10.19
C ASP A 38 -6.58 2.51 9.89
N ASP A 39 -6.99 1.43 10.57
CA ASP A 39 -6.31 0.13 10.51
C ASP A 39 -6.32 -0.47 9.10
N THR A 40 -7.45 -0.39 8.39
CA THR A 40 -7.57 -0.89 7.01
C THR A 40 -6.62 -0.14 6.09
N ARG A 41 -6.52 1.19 6.22
CA ARG A 41 -5.58 2.01 5.44
C ARG A 41 -4.13 1.73 5.81
N LEU A 42 -3.81 1.52 7.09
CA LEU A 42 -2.47 1.14 7.52
C LEU A 42 -2.07 -0.22 6.95
N PHE A 43 -2.98 -1.20 7.00
CA PHE A 43 -2.80 -2.52 6.41
C PHE A 43 -2.64 -2.47 4.88
N GLU A 44 -3.45 -1.66 4.18
CA GLU A 44 -3.31 -1.39 2.75
C GLU A 44 -1.89 -0.87 2.45
N LYS A 45 -1.46 0.20 3.14
CA LYS A 45 -0.17 0.85 2.90
C LYS A 45 0.99 -0.14 3.07
N ILE A 46 1.06 -0.85 4.19
CA ILE A 46 2.18 -1.77 4.44
C ILE A 46 2.24 -2.93 3.43
N CYS A 47 1.09 -3.42 2.97
CA CYS A 47 1.04 -4.46 1.94
C CYS A 47 1.48 -3.93 0.56
N LEU A 48 1.06 -2.72 0.19
CA LEU A 48 1.48 -2.10 -1.07
C LEU A 48 2.99 -1.82 -1.12
N GLU A 49 3.59 -1.44 0.00
CA GLU A 49 5.06 -1.32 0.12
C GLU A 49 5.75 -2.68 -0.11
N GLY A 50 5.17 -3.78 0.40
CA GLY A 50 5.65 -5.14 0.08
C GLY A 50 5.58 -5.47 -1.42
N PHE A 51 4.52 -5.04 -2.10
CA PHE A 51 4.39 -5.20 -3.55
C PHE A 51 5.40 -4.36 -4.34
N GLN A 52 5.90 -3.26 -3.78
CA GLN A 52 6.86 -2.36 -4.43
C GLN A 52 8.27 -2.96 -4.57
N SER A 53 8.64 -3.98 -3.78
CA SER A 53 9.97 -4.62 -3.86
C SER A 53 10.38 -4.97 -5.30
N GLY A 54 11.46 -4.37 -5.81
CA GLY A 54 11.95 -4.57 -7.18
C GLY A 54 11.17 -3.81 -8.29
N LEU A 55 10.28 -2.89 -7.92
CA LEU A 55 9.48 -2.06 -8.82
C LEU A 55 9.52 -0.58 -8.39
N SER A 56 9.07 0.31 -9.28
CA SER A 56 8.82 1.70 -8.89
C SER A 56 7.54 1.79 -8.06
N TRP A 57 7.47 2.71 -7.08
CA TRP A 57 6.23 2.96 -6.35
C TRP A 57 5.10 3.44 -7.28
N LEU A 58 5.42 4.23 -8.31
CA LEU A 58 4.44 4.69 -9.29
C LEU A 58 3.73 3.53 -10.01
N THR A 59 4.42 2.40 -10.22
CA THR A 59 3.81 1.16 -10.74
C THR A 59 2.73 0.63 -9.81
N ILE A 60 2.96 0.68 -8.49
CA ILE A 60 2.02 0.21 -7.47
C ILE A 60 0.87 1.20 -7.32
N LEU A 61 1.18 2.50 -7.24
CA LEU A 61 0.19 3.57 -7.12
C LEU A 61 -0.85 3.51 -8.25
N ARG A 62 -0.41 3.36 -9.50
CA ARG A 62 -1.31 3.24 -10.67
C ARG A 62 -2.15 1.96 -10.70
N LYS A 63 -1.78 0.95 -9.92
CA LYS A 63 -2.52 -0.31 -9.76
C LYS A 63 -3.35 -0.36 -8.48
N ARG A 64 -3.33 0.69 -7.66
CA ARG A 64 -3.91 0.68 -6.30
C ARG A 64 -5.38 0.30 -6.26
N GLU A 65 -6.21 0.84 -7.16
CA GLU A 65 -7.64 0.48 -7.18
C GLU A 65 -7.86 -0.99 -7.58
N ASN A 66 -7.02 -1.53 -8.47
CA ASN A 66 -7.06 -2.95 -8.81
C ASN A 66 -6.65 -3.81 -7.61
N PHE A 67 -5.64 -3.39 -6.83
CA PHE A 67 -5.27 -4.06 -5.60
C PHE A 67 -6.41 -4.05 -4.58
N ARG A 68 -7.08 -2.90 -4.39
CA ARG A 68 -8.25 -2.83 -3.50
C ARG A 68 -9.36 -3.79 -3.96
N ALA A 69 -9.70 -3.81 -5.23
CA ALA A 69 -10.70 -4.75 -5.75
C ALA A 69 -10.26 -6.22 -5.56
N ALA A 70 -8.99 -6.53 -5.84
CA ALA A 70 -8.44 -7.87 -5.77
C ALA A 70 -8.38 -8.43 -4.34
N PHE A 71 -8.10 -7.57 -3.37
CA PHE A 71 -7.92 -7.88 -1.94
C PHE A 71 -9.07 -7.38 -1.07
N ALA A 72 -10.30 -7.37 -1.59
CA ALA A 72 -11.52 -7.06 -0.80
C ALA A 72 -11.43 -5.75 0.00
N GLY A 73 -10.98 -4.67 -0.64
CA GLY A 73 -10.79 -3.37 -0.03
C GLY A 73 -9.69 -3.33 1.04
N PHE A 74 -8.83 -4.35 1.11
CA PHE A 74 -7.87 -4.58 2.18
C PHE A 74 -8.49 -4.77 3.56
N ASP A 75 -9.75 -5.24 3.64
CA ASP A 75 -10.26 -5.77 4.91
C ASP A 75 -9.44 -7.00 5.30
N PHE A 76 -8.57 -6.85 6.30
CA PHE A 76 -7.63 -7.90 6.70
C PHE A 76 -8.35 -9.11 7.31
N ALA A 77 -9.57 -8.97 7.85
CA ALA A 77 -10.34 -10.13 8.32
C ALA A 77 -10.92 -10.94 7.14
N GLU A 78 -11.27 -10.29 6.03
CA GLU A 78 -11.62 -10.98 4.79
C GLU A 78 -10.41 -11.62 4.12
N VAL A 79 -9.33 -10.85 3.95
CA VAL A 79 -8.11 -11.32 3.27
C VAL A 79 -7.44 -12.46 4.03
N ALA A 80 -7.51 -12.49 5.37
CA ALA A 80 -6.96 -13.58 6.18
C ALA A 80 -7.58 -14.95 5.84
N ARG A 81 -8.83 -14.95 5.36
CA ARG A 81 -9.58 -16.15 4.96
C ARG A 81 -9.24 -16.63 3.54
N PHE A 82 -8.49 -15.86 2.77
CA PHE A 82 -8.09 -16.27 1.42
C PHE A 82 -7.27 -17.56 1.45
N GLY A 83 -7.54 -18.44 0.49
CA GLY A 83 -6.87 -19.73 0.33
C GLY A 83 -6.22 -19.89 -1.04
N GLU A 84 -5.80 -21.12 -1.37
CA GLU A 84 -5.10 -21.41 -2.63
C GLU A 84 -5.93 -21.03 -3.88
N ARG A 85 -7.26 -21.13 -3.81
CA ARG A 85 -8.16 -20.70 -4.89
C ARG A 85 -8.07 -19.19 -5.14
N ASP A 86 -7.97 -18.40 -4.10
CA ASP A 86 -7.78 -16.94 -4.21
C ASP A 86 -6.40 -16.61 -4.75
N VAL A 87 -5.35 -17.31 -4.29
CA VAL A 87 -4.01 -17.14 -4.84
C VAL A 87 -3.99 -17.43 -6.34
N ALA A 88 -4.61 -18.52 -6.79
CA ALA A 88 -4.71 -18.86 -8.20
C ALA A 88 -5.50 -17.80 -9.00
N ARG A 89 -6.63 -17.32 -8.47
CA ARG A 89 -7.41 -16.21 -9.06
C ARG A 89 -6.57 -14.94 -9.21
N LEU A 90 -5.86 -14.55 -8.15
CA LEU A 90 -5.02 -13.35 -8.12
C LEU A 90 -3.81 -13.43 -9.05
N LEU A 91 -3.22 -14.63 -9.21
CA LEU A 91 -2.18 -14.87 -10.21
C LEU A 91 -2.68 -14.71 -11.66
N GLY A 92 -3.99 -14.86 -11.89
CA GLY A 92 -4.62 -14.59 -13.18
C GLY A 92 -4.94 -13.12 -13.45
N ASP A 93 -4.91 -12.26 -12.43
CA ASP A 93 -5.35 -10.86 -12.53
C ASP A 93 -4.23 -9.95 -13.06
N ALA A 94 -4.36 -9.48 -14.30
CA ALA A 94 -3.42 -8.55 -14.94
C ALA A 94 -3.49 -7.12 -14.38
N GLY A 95 -4.54 -6.79 -13.62
CA GLY A 95 -4.71 -5.52 -12.92
C GLY A 95 -3.67 -5.30 -11.83
N ILE A 96 -3.17 -6.37 -11.21
CA ILE A 96 -2.19 -6.33 -10.11
C ILE A 96 -0.80 -6.84 -10.53
N VAL A 97 0.13 -6.95 -9.57
CA VAL A 97 1.44 -7.59 -9.75
C VAL A 97 1.29 -9.09 -9.51
N ARG A 98 1.39 -9.89 -10.58
CA ARG A 98 1.21 -11.36 -10.58
C ARG A 98 2.44 -12.10 -10.04
N HIS A 99 2.74 -11.91 -8.76
CA HIS A 99 3.86 -12.55 -8.08
C HIS A 99 3.36 -13.33 -6.86
N ARG A 100 3.47 -14.67 -6.91
CA ARG A 100 2.89 -15.58 -5.90
C ARG A 100 3.34 -15.22 -4.48
N GLY A 101 4.64 -15.07 -4.24
CA GLY A 101 5.15 -14.76 -2.91
C GLY A 101 4.68 -13.42 -2.34
N LYS A 102 4.34 -12.43 -3.20
CA LYS A 102 3.83 -11.13 -2.74
C LYS A 102 2.35 -11.23 -2.37
N ILE A 103 1.58 -11.97 -3.17
CA ILE A 103 0.17 -12.29 -2.89
C ILE A 103 0.05 -13.08 -1.57
N GLU A 104 0.84 -14.16 -1.43
CA GLU A 104 0.86 -14.98 -0.22
C GLU A 104 1.35 -14.18 1.00
N SER A 105 2.31 -13.27 0.83
CA SER A 105 2.73 -12.35 1.89
C SER A 105 1.59 -11.46 2.35
N THR A 106 0.78 -10.88 1.46
CA THR A 106 -0.39 -10.08 1.85
C THR A 106 -1.41 -10.89 2.64
N ILE A 107 -1.67 -12.13 2.24
CA ILE A 107 -2.58 -13.04 2.96
C ILE A 107 -2.01 -13.39 4.34
N ASN A 108 -0.71 -13.67 4.44
CA ASN A 108 -0.05 -13.91 5.71
C ASN A 108 -0.11 -12.67 6.61
N ASN A 109 0.17 -11.48 6.07
CA ASN A 109 0.10 -10.22 6.81
C ASN A 109 -1.32 -9.97 7.33
N ALA A 110 -2.36 -10.32 6.57
CA ALA A 110 -3.75 -10.20 7.02
C ALA A 110 -4.02 -11.06 8.25
N ARG A 111 -3.53 -12.30 8.29
CA ARG A 111 -3.64 -13.19 9.45
C ARG A 111 -2.90 -12.62 10.67
N ARG A 112 -1.71 -12.06 10.47
CA ARG A 112 -0.95 -11.39 11.54
C ARG A 112 -1.63 -10.12 12.02
N ALA A 113 -2.28 -9.38 11.12
CA ALA A 113 -3.03 -8.18 11.48
C ALA A 113 -4.22 -8.51 12.39
N VAL A 114 -4.95 -9.60 12.12
CA VAL A 114 -6.02 -10.08 13.01
C VAL A 114 -5.47 -10.40 14.41
N GLU A 115 -4.40 -11.19 14.50
CA GLU A 115 -3.76 -11.52 15.78
C GLU A 115 -3.28 -10.27 16.53
N LEU A 116 -2.66 -9.34 15.82
CA LEU A 116 -2.14 -8.11 16.41
C LEU A 116 -3.26 -7.18 16.91
N VAL A 117 -4.40 -7.13 16.21
CA VAL A 117 -5.58 -6.39 16.67
C VAL A 117 -6.17 -7.04 17.92
N ASP A 118 -6.21 -8.37 18.01
CA ASP A 118 -6.65 -9.06 19.22
C ASP A 118 -5.74 -8.76 20.43
N GLU A 119 -4.43 -8.62 20.21
CA GLU A 119 -3.44 -8.34 21.25
C GLU A 119 -3.34 -6.85 21.65
N GLN A 120 -3.41 -5.94 20.67
CA GLN A 120 -3.09 -4.51 20.84
C GLN A 120 -4.31 -3.59 20.69
N GLY A 121 -5.47 -4.15 20.36
CA GLY A 121 -6.72 -3.44 20.11
C GLY A 121 -6.83 -2.76 18.74
N SER A 122 -5.72 -2.36 18.13
CA SER A 122 -5.69 -1.83 16.75
C SER A 122 -4.28 -1.89 16.13
N LEU A 123 -4.18 -1.92 14.80
CA LEU A 123 -2.92 -1.74 14.09
C LEU A 123 -2.32 -0.35 14.34
N ALA A 124 -3.17 0.67 14.41
CA ALA A 124 -2.74 2.04 14.70
C ALA A 124 -2.03 2.14 16.06
N THR A 125 -2.59 1.54 17.12
CA THR A 125 -1.96 1.48 18.45
C THR A 125 -0.55 0.93 18.36
N TYR A 126 -0.36 -0.17 17.63
CA TYR A 126 0.94 -0.81 17.50
C TYR A 126 1.91 -0.03 16.61
N PHE A 127 1.50 0.44 15.43
CA PHE A 127 2.40 1.14 14.52
C PHE A 127 2.87 2.49 15.08
N TRP A 128 2.03 3.20 15.83
CA TRP A 128 2.38 4.49 16.41
C TRP A 128 3.09 4.40 17.76
N SER A 129 3.41 3.20 18.26
CA SER A 129 4.25 3.04 19.46
C SER A 129 5.76 3.17 19.18
N TRP A 130 6.16 3.44 17.94
CA TRP A 130 7.54 3.51 17.46
C TRP A 130 7.89 4.88 16.89
#